data_AF-A0A661XU75-F1
#
_entry.id   AF-A0A661XU75-F1
#
_cell.length_a   1.000
_cell.length_b   1.000
_cell.length_c   1.000
_cell.angle_alpha   90.00
_cell.angle_beta   90.00
_cell.angle_gamma   90.00
#
_symmetry.space_group_name_H-M   'P 1'
#
loop_
_entity.id
_entity.type
_entity.pdbx_description
1 polymer ?
#
loop_
_entity_poly.entity_id
_entity_poly.type
_entity_poly.pdbx_seq_one_letter_code
_entity_poly.pdbx_strand_id
1 'polypeptide(L)'
;MQKPIFSNYSPVVKLIFLLVLSIASLSAFLFIASVIVRALWGFNFIDDPTVLENFSDPFVVDANRLMIVFQHIGLFIFPAVLFLKLSTDKPMEFIYWRKNISLLLSMTVIVLLLSFMPVINLFIGL
;
A
#
# COMPACT_ATOMS: atom_id res chain seq x y z
N MET A 1 15.74 27.01 -1.15
CA MET A 1 14.72 25.97 -1.41
C MET A 1 15.16 25.20 -2.65
N GLN A 2 15.42 23.89 -2.54
CA GLN A 2 15.76 23.06 -3.71
C GLN A 2 14.51 22.89 -4.57
N LYS A 3 14.59 23.18 -5.87
CA LYS A 3 13.50 22.94 -6.80
C LYS A 3 13.19 21.43 -6.85
N PRO A 4 11.92 21.01 -6.92
CA PRO A 4 11.54 19.60 -6.99
C PRO A 4 12.04 19.03 -8.31
N ILE A 5 12.58 17.81 -8.29
CA ILE A 5 13.13 17.16 -9.48
C ILE A 5 12.07 17.06 -10.58
N PHE A 6 10.82 16.79 -10.19
CA PHE A 6 9.73 16.63 -11.14
C PHE A 6 8.98 17.92 -11.51
N SER A 7 9.44 19.12 -11.12
CA SER A 7 8.67 20.35 -11.38
C SER A 7 8.43 20.61 -12.87
N ASN A 8 9.40 20.27 -13.71
CA ASN A 8 9.40 20.62 -15.14
C ASN A 8 8.90 19.50 -16.06
N TYR A 9 8.54 18.34 -15.50
CA TYR A 9 8.11 17.17 -16.28
C TYR A 9 6.60 17.16 -16.49
N SER A 10 6.17 16.61 -17.64
CA SER A 10 4.76 16.48 -17.97
C SER A 10 4.03 15.54 -16.99
N PRO A 11 2.70 15.70 -16.81
CA PRO A 11 1.91 14.83 -15.93
C PRO A 11 2.02 13.34 -16.29
N VAL A 12 2.19 13.01 -17.57
CA VAL A 12 2.34 11.62 -18.03
C VAL A 12 3.65 11.01 -17.53
N VAL A 13 4.75 11.74 -17.60
CA VAL A 13 6.05 11.26 -17.09
C VAL A 13 5.99 11.05 -15.57
N LYS A 14 5.33 11.96 -14.86
CA LYS A 14 5.07 11.83 -13.41
C LYS A 14 4.28 10.57 -13.07
N LEU A 15 3.24 10.26 -13.84
CA LEU A 15 2.42 9.06 -13.66
C LEU A 15 3.23 7.78 -13.91
N ILE A 16 3.99 7.73 -15.01
CA ILE A 16 4.84 6.58 -15.34
C ILE A 16 5.89 6.37 -14.24
N PHE A 17 6.52 7.45 -13.78
CA PHE A 17 7.49 7.37 -12.69
C PHE A 17 6.85 6.85 -11.41
N LEU A 18 5.67 7.35 -11.03
CA LEU A 18 4.94 6.85 -9.86
C LEU A 18 4.62 5.35 -9.99
N LEU A 19 4.20 4.88 -11.17
CA LEU A 19 3.89 3.48 -11.42
C LEU A 19 5.13 2.59 -11.29
N VAL A 20 6.25 3.00 -11.91
CA VAL A 20 7.54 2.30 -11.77
C VAL A 20 7.98 2.28 -10.31
N LEU A 21 7.84 3.41 -9.61
CA LEU A 21 8.17 3.52 -8.20
C LEU A 21 7.32 2.57 -7.35
N SER A 22 6.01 2.49 -7.60
CA SER A 22 5.09 1.59 -6.90
C SER A 22 5.43 0.11 -7.11
N ILE A 23 5.78 -0.30 -8.33
CA ILE A 23 6.20 -1.68 -8.60
C ILE A 23 7.52 -2.00 -7.91
N ALA A 24 8.51 -1.11 -8.02
CA ALA A 24 9.82 -1.32 -7.40
C ALA A 24 9.73 -1.39 -5.86
N SER A 25 8.92 -0.51 -5.27
CA SER A 25 8.68 -0.52 -3.82
C SER A 25 7.85 -1.73 -3.37
N LEU A 26 6.82 -2.15 -4.12
CA LEU A 26 6.12 -3.39 -3.84
C LEU A 26 7.09 -4.58 -3.75
N SER A 27 7.95 -4.76 -4.76
CA SER A 27 8.94 -5.85 -4.77
C SER A 27 9.89 -5.79 -3.56
N ALA A 28 10.38 -4.60 -3.22
CA ALA A 28 11.26 -4.41 -2.07
C ALA A 28 10.56 -4.74 -0.73
N PHE A 29 9.32 -4.29 -0.55
CA PHE A 29 8.56 -4.54 0.68
C PHE A 29 8.11 -5.99 0.80
N LEU A 30 7.74 -6.65 -0.30
CA LEU A 30 7.45 -8.10 -0.30
C LEU A 30 8.70 -8.93 0.03
N PHE A 31 9.87 -8.52 -0.46
CA PHE A 31 11.12 -9.16 -0.07
C PHE A 31 11.43 -8.97 1.43
N ILE A 32 11.20 -7.79 1.98
CA ILE A 32 11.35 -7.58 3.43
C ILE A 32 10.34 -8.44 4.20
N ALA A 33 9.08 -8.49 3.76
CA ALA A 33 8.05 -9.32 4.36
C ALA A 33 8.45 -10.80 4.35
N SER A 34 9.03 -11.30 3.25
CA SER A 34 9.47 -12.70 3.15
C SER A 34 10.57 -13.03 4.16
N VAL A 35 11.54 -12.13 4.32
CA VAL A 35 12.61 -12.29 5.31
C VAL A 35 12.03 -12.32 6.72
N ILE A 36 11.08 -11.45 7.04
CA ILE A 36 10.44 -11.41 8.36
C ILE A 36 9.60 -12.67 8.61
N VAL A 37 8.79 -13.09 7.64
CA VAL A 37 7.97 -14.30 7.76
C VAL A 37 8.85 -15.53 7.98
N ARG A 38 9.95 -15.64 7.22
CA ARG A 38 10.93 -16.72 7.40
C ARG A 38 11.59 -16.68 8.77
N ALA A 39 11.92 -15.50 9.29
CA ALA A 39 12.55 -15.35 10.59
C ALA A 39 11.61 -15.69 11.76
N LEU A 40 10.32 -15.37 11.64
CA LEU A 40 9.34 -15.56 12.71
C LEU A 40 8.71 -16.96 12.72
N TRP A 41 8.37 -17.50 11.55
CA TRP A 41 7.63 -18.76 11.42
C TRP A 41 8.37 -19.86 10.63
N GLY A 42 9.51 -19.55 10.03
CA GLY A 42 10.29 -20.53 9.25
C GLY A 42 9.76 -20.81 7.85
N PHE A 43 8.62 -20.22 7.47
CA PHE A 43 8.05 -20.39 6.13
C PHE A 43 8.92 -19.71 5.07
N ASN A 44 9.12 -20.39 3.95
CA ASN A 44 9.81 -19.84 2.79
C ASN A 44 8.91 -19.88 1.57
N PHE A 45 8.03 -18.89 1.46
CA PHE A 45 7.05 -18.82 0.37
C PHE A 45 7.64 -18.41 -0.99
N ILE A 46 8.92 -17.98 -1.02
CA ILE A 46 9.64 -17.76 -2.29
C ILE A 46 9.94 -19.10 -2.95
N ASP A 47 10.32 -20.09 -2.15
CA ASP A 47 10.67 -21.43 -2.64
C ASP A 47 9.44 -22.34 -2.74
N ASP A 48 8.46 -22.19 -1.83
CA ASP A 48 7.20 -22.92 -1.84
C ASP A 48 5.99 -21.98 -1.61
N PRO A 49 5.39 -21.45 -2.70
CA PRO A 49 4.25 -20.54 -2.61
C PRO A 49 3.01 -21.16 -1.96
N THR A 50 2.88 -22.49 -1.99
CA THR A 50 1.67 -23.20 -1.54
C THR A 50 1.53 -23.19 -0.01
N VAL A 51 2.61 -22.88 0.72
CA VAL A 51 2.61 -22.75 2.18
C VAL A 51 1.60 -21.70 2.66
N LEU A 52 1.32 -20.67 1.86
CA LEU A 52 0.39 -19.60 2.21
C LEU A 52 -1.09 -19.96 2.00
N GLU A 53 -1.38 -21.10 1.38
CA GLU A 53 -2.75 -21.55 1.07
C GLU A 53 -3.37 -22.38 2.20
N ASN A 54 -2.57 -22.83 3.19
CA ASN A 54 -3.08 -23.59 4.32
C ASN A 54 -3.69 -22.69 5.40
N PHE A 55 -4.87 -22.15 5.13
CA PHE A 55 -5.61 -21.29 6.07
C PHE A 55 -6.12 -22.00 7.33
N SER A 56 -5.90 -23.32 7.47
CA SER A 56 -6.19 -24.05 8.70
C SER A 56 -5.12 -23.83 9.77
N ASP A 57 -3.92 -23.43 9.37
CA ASP A 57 -2.83 -23.10 10.29
C ASP A 57 -2.92 -21.61 10.70
N PRO A 58 -3.09 -21.29 12.00
CA PRO A 58 -3.15 -19.90 12.46
C PRO A 58 -1.86 -19.12 12.14
N PHE A 59 -0.70 -19.77 12.06
CA PHE A 59 0.56 -19.10 11.72
C PHE A 59 0.61 -18.66 10.25
N VAL A 60 -0.02 -19.42 9.36
CA VAL A 60 -0.16 -19.05 7.94
C VAL A 60 -1.09 -17.85 7.78
N VAL A 61 -2.17 -17.80 8.57
CA VAL A 61 -3.08 -16.64 8.58
C VAL A 61 -2.36 -15.37 9.04
N ASP A 62 -1.56 -15.45 10.10
CA ASP A 62 -0.80 -14.30 10.60
C ASP A 62 0.32 -13.87 9.65
N ALA A 63 1.01 -14.83 9.00
CA ALA A 63 1.97 -14.53 7.94
C ALA A 63 1.33 -13.82 6.74
N ASN A 64 0.16 -14.29 6.28
CA ASN A 64 -0.60 -13.63 5.22
C ASN A 64 -1.01 -12.20 5.60
N ARG A 65 -1.49 -11.98 6.83
CA ARG A 65 -1.82 -10.62 7.33
C ARG A 65 -0.60 -9.70 7.29
N LEU A 66 0.56 -10.19 7.72
CA LEU A 66 1.80 -9.43 7.65
C LEU A 66 2.17 -9.08 6.20
N MET A 67 2.10 -10.05 5.30
CA MET A 67 2.39 -9.82 3.88
C MET A 67 1.46 -8.77 3.27
N ILE A 68 0.16 -8.82 3.59
CA ILE A 68 -0.82 -7.82 3.14
C ILE A 68 -0.44 -6.43 3.65
N VAL A 69 -0.02 -6.29 4.91
CA VAL A 69 0.44 -4.99 5.45
C VAL A 69 1.62 -4.45 4.64
N PHE A 70 2.64 -5.27 4.42
CA PHE A 70 3.82 -4.87 3.64
C PHE A 70 3.49 -4.56 2.18
N GLN A 71 2.57 -5.31 1.57
CA GLN A 71 2.07 -5.03 0.22
C GLN A 71 1.40 -3.65 0.14
N HIS A 72 0.54 -3.30 1.12
CA HIS A 72 -0.12 -1.99 1.13
C HIS A 72 0.87 -0.85 1.36
N ILE A 73 1.86 -1.05 2.24
CA ILE A 73 2.92 -0.07 2.47
C ILE A 73 3.73 0.13 1.17
N GLY A 74 4.16 -0.97 0.55
CA GLY A 74 4.99 -0.97 -0.65
C GLY A 74 4.27 -0.43 -1.87
N LEU A 75 2.98 -0.72 -2.07
CA LEU A 75 2.27 -0.33 -3.28
C LEU A 75 1.66 1.08 -3.22
N PHE A 76 1.22 1.51 -2.03
CA PHE A 76 0.44 2.74 -1.88
C PHE A 76 1.09 3.79 -0.99
N ILE A 77 1.53 3.42 0.22
CA ILE A 77 1.97 4.42 1.21
C ILE A 77 3.35 4.98 0.84
N PHE A 78 4.34 4.11 0.72
CA PHE A 78 5.71 4.50 0.44
C PHE A 78 5.88 5.26 -0.89
N PRO A 79 5.40 4.74 -2.05
CA PRO A 79 5.56 5.43 -3.33
C PRO A 79 4.83 6.77 -3.36
N ALA A 80 3.65 6.90 -2.75
CA ALA A 80 2.92 8.16 -2.70
C ALA A 80 3.66 9.22 -1.87
N VAL A 81 4.16 8.86 -0.68
CA VAL A 81 4.91 9.79 0.18
C VAL A 81 6.21 10.22 -0.48
N LEU A 82 6.94 9.27 -1.06
CA LEU A 82 8.20 9.57 -1.76
C LEU A 82 7.96 10.43 -3.00
N PHE A 83 6.94 10.11 -3.80
CA PHE A 83 6.59 10.91 -4.96
C PHE A 83 6.16 12.33 -4.59
N LEU A 84 5.38 12.50 -3.52
CA LEU A 84 4.99 13.82 -3.02
C LEU A 84 6.22 14.67 -2.67
N LYS A 85 7.20 14.07 -1.98
CA LYS A 85 8.46 14.73 -1.63
C LYS A 85 9.28 15.12 -2.87
N LEU A 86 9.25 14.32 -3.93
CA LEU A 86 10.03 14.56 -5.15
C LEU A 86 9.33 15.53 -6.13
N SER A 87 8.02 15.71 -6.02
CA SER A 87 7.20 16.47 -6.96
C SER A 87 6.82 17.88 -6.47
N THR A 88 6.84 18.13 -5.17
CA THR A 88 6.30 19.35 -4.57
C THR A 88 7.31 20.01 -3.62
N ASP A 89 7.46 21.33 -3.69
CA ASP A 89 8.38 22.11 -2.81
C ASP A 89 7.98 22.06 -1.33
N LYS A 90 6.67 21.88 -1.07
CA LYS A 90 6.07 21.91 0.26
C LYS A 90 5.15 20.70 0.49
N PRO A 91 5.71 19.49 0.65
CA PRO A 91 4.93 18.25 0.77
C PRO A 91 3.95 18.30 1.96
N MET A 92 4.34 18.94 3.07
CA MET A 92 3.48 19.05 4.24
C MET A 92 2.26 19.94 4.02
N GLU A 93 2.33 21.01 3.22
CA GLU A 93 1.16 21.84 2.92
C GLU A 93 0.09 21.06 2.11
N PHE A 94 0.48 19.96 1.45
CA PHE A 94 -0.44 19.06 0.74
C PHE A 94 -1.08 18.02 1.66
N ILE A 95 -0.34 17.55 2.68
CA ILE A 95 -0.80 16.56 3.68
C ILE A 95 -1.70 17.20 4.73
N TYR A 96 -1.36 18.43 5.18
CA TYR A 96 -2.23 19.20 6.05
C TYR A 96 -3.47 19.59 5.25
N TRP A 97 -4.56 18.84 5.47
CA TRP A 97 -5.90 19.13 4.97
C TRP A 97 -6.29 20.56 5.37
N ARG A 98 -5.97 21.53 4.51
CA ARG A 98 -6.26 22.95 4.73
C ARG A 98 -7.75 23.28 4.58
N LYS A 99 -8.56 22.27 4.21
CA LYS A 99 -9.99 22.38 3.96
C LYS A 99 -10.72 21.61 5.06
N ASN A 100 -11.59 22.29 5.79
CA ASN A 100 -12.55 21.66 6.69
C ASN A 100 -13.40 20.70 5.86
N ILE A 101 -13.05 19.41 5.87
CA ILE A 101 -13.91 18.37 5.34
C ILE A 101 -15.16 18.40 6.20
N SER A 102 -16.34 18.50 5.57
CA SER A 102 -17.57 18.43 6.34
C SER A 102 -17.67 17.05 6.97
N LEU A 103 -17.99 17.02 8.27
CA LEU A 103 -18.14 15.77 9.03
C LEU A 103 -19.07 14.79 8.31
N LEU A 104 -20.11 15.33 7.66
CA LEU A 104 -21.06 14.58 6.84
C LEU A 104 -20.36 13.80 5.71
N LEU A 105 -19.44 14.44 4.99
CA LEU A 105 -18.74 13.84 3.85
C LEU A 105 -17.81 12.70 4.31
N SER A 106 -17.14 12.88 5.46
CA SER A 106 -16.35 11.81 6.08
C SER A 106 -17.21 10.62 6.51
N MET A 107 -18.38 10.87 7.11
CA MET A 107 -19.31 9.80 7.48
C MET A 107 -19.82 9.04 6.25
N THR A 108 -20.14 9.75 5.16
CA THR A 108 -20.59 9.11 3.91
C THR A 108 -19.52 8.17 3.36
N VAL A 109 -18.25 8.59 3.35
CA VAL A 109 -17.14 7.74 2.88
C VAL A 109 -16.98 6.50 3.75
N ILE A 110 -17.08 6.63 5.07
CA ILE A 110 -16.99 5.49 6.00
C ILE A 110 -18.16 4.51 5.78
N VAL A 111 -19.39 5.02 5.68
CA VAL A 111 -20.57 4.20 5.42
C VAL A 111 -20.41 3.47 4.08
N LEU A 112 -19.95 4.17 3.04
CA LEU A 112 -19.73 3.59 1.73
C LEU A 112 -18.68 2.46 1.78
N LEU A 113 -17.54 2.68 2.45
CA LEU A 113 -16.52 1.65 2.64
C LEU A 113 -17.05 0.41 3.39
N LEU A 114 -17.83 0.60 4.45
CA LEU A 114 -18.43 -0.49 5.22
C LEU A 114 -19.50 -1.24 4.42
N SER A 115 -20.29 -0.53 3.61
CA SER A 115 -21.31 -1.13 2.74
C SER A 115 -20.72 -1.95 1.59
N PHE A 116 -19.44 -1.75 1.24
CA PHE A 116 -18.75 -2.55 0.23
C PHE A 116 -18.15 -3.86 0.79
N MET A 117 -17.95 -3.99 2.11
CA MET A 117 -17.44 -5.25 2.71
C MET A 117 -18.28 -6.50 2.36
N PRO A 118 -19.63 -6.49 2.41
CA PRO A 118 -20.45 -7.63 2.01
C PRO A 118 -20.23 -8.04 0.55
N VAL A 119 -20.04 -7.06 -0.34
CA VAL A 119 -19.79 -7.30 -1.76
C VAL A 119 -18.43 -7.97 -1.94
N ILE A 120 -17.40 -7.49 -1.22
CA ILE A 120 -16.07 -8.09 -1.22
C ILE A 120 -16.12 -9.55 -0.72
N ASN A 121 -16.85 -9.81 0.36
CA ASN A 121 -17.00 -11.17 0.89
C ASN A 121 -17.73 -12.11 -0.10
N LEU A 122 -18.75 -11.61 -0.81
CA LEU A 122 -19.44 -12.33 -1.87
C LEU A 122 -18.52 -12.72 -3.03
N PHE A 123 -17.59 -11.84 -3.43
CA PHE A 123 -16.62 -12.13 -4.49
C PHE A 123 -15.53 -13.11 -4.05
N ILE A 124 -15.25 -13.20 -2.75
CA ILE A 124 -14.23 -14.10 -2.19
C ILE A 124 -14.82 -15.47 -1.83
N GLY A 125 -16.15 -15.63 -1.83
CA GLY A 125 -16.82 -16.92 -1.63
C GLY A 125 -16.91 -17.37 -0.17
N LEU A 126 -17.08 -16.42 0.76
CA LEU A 126 -17.55 -16.69 2.12
C LEU A 126 -19.08 -16.64 2.19
#